data_AF-A0AA87FAN0-F1
#
_entry.id   AF-A0AA87FAN0-F1
#
_cell.length_a   1.000
_cell.length_b   1.000
_cell.length_c   1.000
_cell.angle_alpha   90.00
_cell.angle_beta   90.00
_cell.angle_gamma   90.00
#
_symmetry.space_group_name_H-M   'P 1'
#
loop_
_entity.id
_entity.type
_entity.pdbx_description
1 polymer ?
#
loop_
_entity_poly.entity_id
_entity_poly.type
_entity_poly.pdbx_seq_one_letter_code
_entity_poly.pdbx_strand_id
1 'polypeptide(L)'
;MPITKFKNSCHIIFKNCSERIQKVYEDYGYQSNISFYPNDEKLIGNILSYSSLDKLRAEYLITPGVINFLVKQEHYFHDENELLWGDNIDDYLEDFFIAMILDIQEIPEYAKHLLNLSLLDTNSIKGYFQVNFSFGSSNYDELKDKFIDFTYNQFDTIEILEEDSIFSFIEKDSVLLSSKNKDTFLTFKYLPDKLELLAKYVLLPIIDKITLENLINKND
;
A
#
# COMPACT_ATOMS: atom_id res chain seq x y z
N MET A 1 19.46 -2.25 7.20
CA MET A 1 19.44 -1.01 6.40
C MET A 1 18.16 -0.27 6.72
N PRO A 2 18.13 1.05 6.90
CA PRO A 2 16.87 1.76 7.18
C PRO A 2 15.94 1.74 5.95
N ILE A 3 14.63 1.89 6.14
CA ILE A 3 13.69 2.13 5.03
C ILE A 3 14.03 3.49 4.43
N THR A 4 14.48 3.52 3.17
CA THR A 4 14.97 4.74 2.51
C THR A 4 14.01 5.31 1.48
N LYS A 5 13.03 4.53 1.00
CA LYS A 5 12.01 4.94 0.03
C LYS A 5 10.62 4.58 0.56
N PHE A 6 9.59 5.27 0.07
CA PHE A 6 8.20 5.03 0.45
C PHE A 6 7.96 5.07 1.97
N LYS A 7 8.58 6.04 2.66
CA LYS A 7 8.59 6.09 4.14
C LYS A 7 7.21 6.42 4.69
N ASN A 8 6.52 7.39 4.11
CA ASN A 8 5.20 7.79 4.57
C ASN A 8 4.21 6.62 4.40
N SER A 9 4.27 5.97 3.25
CA SER A 9 3.40 4.85 2.88
C SER A 9 3.69 3.61 3.73
N CYS A 10 4.97 3.27 3.94
CA CYS A 10 5.36 2.20 4.88
C CYS A 10 4.84 2.50 6.30
N HIS A 11 4.95 3.76 6.74
CA HIS A 11 4.49 4.15 8.07
C HIS A 11 2.99 3.95 8.24
N ILE A 12 2.15 4.34 7.26
CA ILE A 12 0.70 4.11 7.30
C ILE A 12 0.38 2.62 7.43
N ILE A 13 0.96 1.79 6.55
CA ILE A 13 0.69 0.35 6.55
C ILE A 13 1.14 -0.31 7.86
N PHE A 14 2.30 0.06 8.38
CA PHE A 14 2.80 -0.45 9.66
C PHE A 14 1.95 0.03 10.84
N LYS A 15 1.53 1.30 10.84
CA LYS A 15 0.67 1.86 11.88
C LYS A 15 -0.68 1.13 11.91
N ASN A 16 -1.34 0.99 10.76
CA ASN A 16 -2.64 0.32 10.68
C ASN A 16 -2.54 -1.16 11.10
N CYS A 17 -1.46 -1.85 10.72
CA CYS A 17 -1.19 -3.22 11.16
C CYS A 17 -1.00 -3.32 12.68
N SER A 18 -0.20 -2.41 13.26
CA SER A 18 -0.03 -2.31 14.71
C SER A 18 -1.35 -2.09 15.44
N GLU A 19 -2.16 -1.14 14.99
CA GLU A 19 -3.45 -0.79 15.60
C GLU A 19 -4.44 -1.96 15.54
N ARG A 20 -4.48 -2.70 14.43
CA ARG A 20 -5.30 -3.92 14.33
C ARG A 20 -4.87 -4.99 15.32
N ILE A 21 -3.57 -5.25 15.42
CA ILE A 21 -3.03 -6.21 16.38
C ILE A 21 -3.36 -5.75 17.80
N GLN A 22 -3.17 -4.46 18.11
CA GLN A 22 -3.51 -3.91 19.41
C GLN A 22 -4.98 -4.15 19.77
N LYS A 23 -5.91 -3.87 18.85
CA LYS A 23 -7.33 -4.10 19.06
C LYS A 23 -7.66 -5.57 19.37
N VAL A 24 -7.08 -6.51 18.62
CA VAL A 24 -7.27 -7.96 18.87
C VAL A 24 -6.78 -8.34 20.28
N TYR A 25 -5.65 -7.80 20.72
CA TYR A 25 -5.13 -8.06 22.07
C TYR A 25 -5.98 -7.40 23.17
N GLU A 26 -6.59 -6.24 22.90
CA GLU A 26 -7.55 -5.59 23.80
C GLU A 26 -8.85 -6.41 23.92
N ASP A 27 -9.36 -6.94 22.82
CA ASP A 27 -10.63 -7.68 22.76
C ASP A 27 -10.52 -9.11 23.34
N TYR A 28 -9.41 -9.81 23.08
CA TYR A 28 -9.26 -11.24 23.40
C TYR A 28 -8.17 -11.56 24.44
N GLY A 29 -7.37 -10.55 24.83
CA GLY A 29 -6.31 -10.67 25.82
C GLY A 29 -5.00 -11.28 25.30
N TYR A 30 -3.90 -10.89 25.94
CA TYR A 30 -2.57 -11.46 25.70
C TYR A 30 -2.52 -12.91 26.20
N GLN A 31 -2.43 -13.88 25.29
CA GLN A 31 -2.13 -15.24 25.67
C GLN A 31 -0.63 -15.36 26.03
N SER A 32 -0.33 -15.23 27.33
CA SER A 32 1.03 -15.20 27.88
C SER A 32 1.84 -16.48 27.76
N ASN A 33 1.28 -17.55 27.19
CA ASN A 33 1.91 -18.86 27.09
C ASN A 33 2.56 -19.15 25.73
N ILE A 34 2.60 -18.19 24.80
CA ILE A 34 3.29 -18.39 23.52
C ILE A 34 4.74 -17.94 23.63
N SER A 35 5.61 -18.93 23.86
CA SER A 35 7.05 -18.78 23.64
C SER A 35 7.32 -18.71 22.14
N PHE A 36 7.49 -17.51 21.60
CA PHE A 36 8.02 -17.34 20.25
C PHE A 36 9.44 -17.91 20.22
N TYR A 37 9.85 -18.69 19.22
CA TYR A 37 11.28 -19.00 19.05
C TYR A 37 11.82 -18.25 17.82
N PRO A 38 12.92 -17.48 17.94
CA PRO A 38 13.62 -17.17 19.19
C PRO A 38 12.84 -16.11 20.00
N ASN A 39 12.68 -16.34 21.29
CA ASN A 39 11.84 -15.55 22.21
C ASN A 39 12.20 -14.08 22.18
N ASP A 40 11.28 -13.25 21.70
CA ASP A 40 11.23 -11.87 22.15
C ASP A 40 9.76 -11.49 22.34
N GLU A 41 9.25 -11.62 23.57
CA GLU A 41 8.03 -10.89 23.99
C GLU A 41 8.15 -9.39 23.65
N LYS A 42 9.40 -8.89 23.62
CA LYS A 42 9.75 -7.55 23.14
C LYS A 42 9.35 -7.32 21.68
N LEU A 43 9.29 -8.34 20.82
CA LEU A 43 8.83 -8.17 19.43
C LEU A 43 7.35 -7.82 19.38
N ILE A 44 6.49 -8.56 20.10
CA ILE A 44 5.07 -8.22 20.19
C ILE A 44 4.89 -6.85 20.85
N GLY A 45 5.60 -6.58 21.95
CA GLY A 45 5.57 -5.26 22.58
C GLY A 45 6.01 -4.12 21.65
N ASN A 46 7.03 -4.34 20.79
CA ASN A 46 7.46 -3.35 19.79
C ASN A 46 6.42 -3.15 18.69
N ILE A 47 5.72 -4.22 18.30
CA ILE A 47 4.61 -4.13 17.34
C ILE A 47 3.49 -3.29 17.96
N LEU A 48 3.00 -3.66 19.14
CA LEU A 48 1.91 -2.98 19.84
C LEU A 48 2.22 -1.51 20.20
N SER A 49 3.50 -1.18 20.40
CA SER A 49 3.94 0.18 20.74
C SER A 49 4.46 0.97 19.54
N TYR A 50 4.25 0.46 18.31
CA TYR A 50 4.73 1.11 17.10
C TYR A 50 4.12 2.49 16.96
N SER A 51 4.97 3.49 16.77
CA SER A 51 4.53 4.87 16.56
C SER A 51 5.29 5.61 15.46
N SER A 52 6.44 5.08 15.00
CA SER A 52 7.23 5.67 13.92
C SER A 52 8.25 4.68 13.37
N LEU A 53 8.71 4.91 12.14
CA LEU A 53 9.76 4.09 11.51
C LEU A 53 11.09 4.11 12.28
N ASP A 54 11.44 5.24 12.91
CA ASP A 54 12.70 5.37 13.66
C ASP A 54 12.78 4.45 14.88
N LYS A 55 11.63 3.98 15.38
CA LYS A 55 11.55 3.02 16.48
C LYS A 55 11.67 1.57 16.03
N LEU A 56 11.69 1.31 14.71
CA LEU A 56 11.88 -0.04 14.20
C LEU A 56 13.31 -0.50 14.43
N ARG A 57 13.45 -1.69 15.01
CA ARG A 57 14.74 -2.35 15.18
C ARG A 57 15.21 -3.06 13.90
N ALA A 58 14.31 -3.28 12.96
CA ALA A 58 14.53 -4.00 11.71
C ALA A 58 13.79 -3.34 10.54
N GLU A 59 14.04 -3.80 9.32
CA GLU A 59 13.39 -3.33 8.08
C GLU A 59 11.90 -3.71 7.96
N TYR A 60 11.34 -4.31 9.01
CA TYR A 60 9.95 -4.76 9.06
C TYR A 60 9.38 -4.56 10.47
N LEU A 61 8.06 -4.39 10.53
CA LEU A 61 7.30 -4.40 11.77
C LEU A 61 7.16 -5.82 12.34
N ILE A 62 6.79 -6.79 11.49
CA ILE A 62 6.37 -8.14 11.91
C ILE A 62 7.19 -9.22 11.19
N THR A 63 7.60 -10.26 11.92
CA THR A 63 8.31 -11.41 11.33
C THR A 63 7.34 -12.44 10.77
N PRO A 64 7.76 -13.30 9.83
CA PRO A 64 6.95 -14.44 9.37
C PRO A 64 6.50 -15.37 10.51
N GLY A 65 7.31 -15.51 11.57
CA GLY A 65 6.94 -16.31 12.75
C GLY A 65 5.76 -15.70 13.52
N VAL A 66 5.73 -14.38 13.66
CA VAL A 66 4.63 -13.66 14.32
C VAL A 66 3.37 -13.67 13.46
N ILE A 67 3.48 -13.47 12.13
CA ILE A 67 2.34 -13.59 11.20
C ILE A 67 1.68 -14.98 11.35
N ASN A 68 2.47 -16.04 11.25
CA ASN A 68 1.98 -17.42 11.38
C ASN A 68 1.29 -17.68 12.73
N PHE A 69 1.76 -17.05 13.80
CA PHE A 69 1.13 -17.17 15.10
C PHE A 69 -0.23 -16.47 15.12
N LEU A 70 -0.27 -15.19 14.73
CA LEU A 70 -1.48 -14.35 14.79
C LEU A 70 -2.61 -14.90 13.90
N VAL A 71 -2.29 -15.40 12.71
CA VAL A 71 -3.28 -15.98 11.77
C VAL A 71 -3.76 -17.38 12.22
N LYS A 72 -3.00 -18.10 13.04
CA LYS A 72 -3.39 -19.44 13.53
C LYS A 72 -4.23 -19.40 14.80
N GLN A 73 -4.26 -18.26 15.50
CA GLN A 73 -5.07 -18.15 16.70
C GLN A 73 -6.55 -18.02 16.34
N GLU A 74 -7.36 -18.83 17.00
CA GLU A 74 -8.81 -18.71 16.93
C GLU A 74 -9.20 -17.30 17.41
N HIS A 75 -10.01 -16.60 16.62
CA HIS A 75 -10.51 -15.23 16.87
C HIS A 75 -9.53 -14.06 16.64
N TYR A 76 -8.31 -14.27 16.13
CA TYR A 76 -7.38 -13.16 15.87
C TYR A 76 -7.52 -12.60 14.44
N PHE A 77 -7.04 -13.34 13.44
CA PHE A 77 -7.10 -12.96 12.03
C PHE A 77 -7.35 -14.21 11.18
N HIS A 78 -8.19 -14.10 10.15
CA HIS A 78 -8.53 -15.20 9.24
C HIS A 78 -7.38 -15.52 8.28
N ASP A 79 -6.67 -14.49 7.80
CA ASP A 79 -5.52 -14.64 6.91
C ASP A 79 -4.47 -13.53 7.07
N GLU A 80 -3.37 -13.66 6.30
CA GLU A 80 -2.27 -12.69 6.31
C GLU A 80 -2.69 -11.32 5.74
N ASN A 81 -3.64 -11.26 4.81
CA ASN A 81 -4.06 -9.99 4.23
C ASN A 81 -4.91 -9.17 5.17
N GLU A 82 -5.84 -9.79 5.90
CA GLU A 82 -6.57 -9.13 6.99
C GLU A 82 -5.60 -8.54 8.03
N LEU A 83 -4.60 -9.32 8.44
CA LEU A 83 -3.58 -8.86 9.38
C LEU A 83 -2.79 -7.66 8.83
N LEU A 84 -2.21 -7.81 7.63
CA LEU A 84 -1.23 -6.87 7.08
C LEU A 84 -1.86 -5.63 6.43
N TRP A 85 -3.04 -5.76 5.82
CA TRP A 85 -3.73 -4.69 5.09
C TRP A 85 -5.05 -4.31 5.74
N GLY A 86 -5.78 -5.27 6.31
CA GLY A 86 -7.11 -5.07 6.89
C GLY A 86 -8.23 -5.50 5.94
N ASP A 87 -9.44 -5.65 6.47
CA ASP A 87 -10.61 -6.11 5.70
C ASP A 87 -11.22 -5.02 4.83
N ASN A 88 -11.09 -3.75 5.23
CA ASN A 88 -11.66 -2.62 4.53
C ASN A 88 -10.62 -1.56 4.20
N ILE A 89 -10.20 -1.53 2.95
CA ILE A 89 -9.28 -0.51 2.42
C ILE A 89 -9.88 0.90 2.46
N ASP A 90 -11.21 1.03 2.38
CA ASP A 90 -11.89 2.34 2.36
C ASP A 90 -11.56 3.17 3.60
N ASP A 91 -11.27 2.51 4.73
CA ASP A 91 -10.95 3.15 6.00
C ASP A 91 -9.66 3.97 5.94
N TYR A 92 -8.76 3.69 5.00
CA TYR A 92 -7.44 4.34 4.93
C TYR A 92 -6.93 4.64 3.51
N LEU A 93 -7.71 4.37 2.45
CA LEU A 93 -7.28 4.54 1.06
C LEU A 93 -6.85 5.98 0.73
N GLU A 94 -7.59 6.99 1.20
CA GLU A 94 -7.24 8.40 0.98
C GLU A 94 -5.91 8.77 1.64
N ASP A 95 -5.74 8.42 2.92
CA ASP A 95 -4.50 8.69 3.67
C ASP A 95 -3.31 7.96 3.03
N PHE A 96 -3.52 6.72 2.60
CA PHE A 96 -2.52 5.94 1.91
C PHE A 96 -2.15 6.54 0.54
N PHE A 97 -3.14 6.98 -0.25
CA PHE A 97 -2.89 7.68 -1.51
C PHE A 97 -2.04 8.93 -1.28
N ILE A 98 -2.40 9.76 -0.29
CA ILE A 98 -1.65 10.97 0.05
C ILE A 98 -0.19 10.63 0.37
N ALA A 99 0.05 9.63 1.22
CA ALA A 99 1.40 9.20 1.57
C ALA A 99 2.19 8.70 0.37
N MET A 100 1.57 7.94 -0.53
CA MET A 100 2.19 7.45 -1.75
C MET A 100 2.63 8.59 -2.66
N ILE A 101 1.78 9.62 -2.84
CA ILE A 101 2.13 10.78 -3.66
C ILE A 101 3.29 11.57 -3.05
N LEU A 102 3.27 11.80 -1.73
CA LEU A 102 4.38 12.47 -1.04
C LEU A 102 5.70 11.71 -1.22
N ASP A 103 5.67 10.39 -1.12
CA ASP A 103 6.86 9.56 -1.33
C ASP A 103 7.32 9.57 -2.80
N ILE A 104 6.40 9.54 -3.76
CA ILE A 104 6.69 9.58 -5.20
C ILE A 104 7.39 10.87 -5.61
N GLN A 105 7.03 12.00 -4.98
CA GLN A 105 7.64 13.31 -5.26
C GLN A 105 9.13 13.36 -4.94
N GLU A 106 9.57 12.55 -3.97
CA GLU A 106 10.98 12.46 -3.60
C GLU A 106 11.80 11.59 -4.56
N ILE A 107 11.14 10.88 -5.50
CA ILE A 107 11.78 9.96 -6.44
C ILE A 107 11.77 10.59 -7.83
N PRO A 108 12.92 11.10 -8.35
CA PRO A 108 12.96 11.85 -9.60
C PRO A 108 12.38 11.13 -10.83
N GLU A 109 12.52 9.79 -10.89
CA GLU A 109 11.98 8.97 -11.97
C GLU A 109 10.45 9.04 -12.05
N TYR A 110 9.78 9.14 -10.89
CA TYR A 110 8.32 9.10 -10.76
C TYR A 110 7.71 10.50 -10.61
N ALA A 111 8.42 11.44 -9.99
CA ALA A 111 7.98 12.82 -9.81
C ALA A 111 7.58 13.52 -11.12
N LYS A 112 8.18 13.13 -12.25
CA LYS A 112 7.87 13.67 -13.59
C LYS A 112 6.39 13.51 -13.99
N HIS A 113 5.73 12.45 -13.52
CA HIS A 113 4.31 12.18 -13.80
C HIS A 113 3.39 13.18 -13.10
N LEU A 114 3.86 13.81 -12.02
CA LEU A 114 3.06 14.72 -11.19
C LEU A 114 3.25 16.20 -11.53
N LEU A 115 4.17 16.53 -12.46
CA LEU A 115 4.57 17.92 -12.73
C LEU A 115 3.41 18.84 -13.11
N ASN A 116 2.38 18.31 -13.79
CA ASN A 116 1.24 19.08 -14.26
C ASN A 116 0.09 19.18 -13.24
N LEU A 117 0.19 18.49 -12.10
CA LEU A 117 -0.93 18.29 -11.18
C LEU A 117 -0.91 19.23 -9.95
N SER A 118 0.13 20.05 -9.80
CA SER A 118 0.27 21.03 -8.69
C SER A 118 0.07 20.41 -7.29
N LEU A 119 0.53 19.19 -7.08
CA LEU A 119 0.32 18.38 -5.87
C LEU A 119 1.31 18.72 -4.74
N LEU A 120 1.61 19.99 -4.48
CA LEU A 120 2.77 20.42 -3.68
C LEU A 120 2.76 20.02 -2.20
N ASP A 121 1.59 19.77 -1.61
CA ASP A 121 1.42 19.46 -0.19
C ASP A 121 0.22 18.54 0.08
N THR A 122 0.10 18.05 1.31
CA THR A 122 -0.99 17.18 1.77
C THR A 122 -2.38 17.70 1.41
N ASN A 123 -2.64 19.01 1.50
CA ASN A 123 -3.96 19.57 1.22
C ASN A 123 -4.25 19.56 -0.28
N SER A 124 -3.26 19.91 -1.10
CA SER A 124 -3.39 19.85 -2.56
C SER A 124 -3.61 18.41 -3.06
N ILE A 125 -2.91 17.43 -2.46
CA ILE A 125 -3.06 16.01 -2.80
C ILE A 125 -4.43 15.51 -2.37
N LYS A 126 -4.88 15.86 -1.16
CA LYS A 126 -6.23 15.54 -0.68
C LYS A 126 -7.30 16.14 -1.59
N GLY A 127 -7.15 17.40 -1.99
CA GLY A 127 -8.06 18.04 -2.93
C GLY A 127 -8.12 17.32 -4.29
N TYR A 128 -6.96 16.91 -4.82
CA TYR A 128 -6.89 16.10 -6.03
C TYR A 128 -7.60 14.75 -5.86
N PHE A 129 -7.38 14.06 -4.73
CA PHE A 129 -8.02 12.78 -4.44
C PHE A 129 -9.54 12.92 -4.43
N GLN A 130 -10.07 13.90 -3.69
CA GLN A 130 -11.51 14.10 -3.55
C GLN A 130 -12.21 14.48 -4.86
N VAL A 131 -11.53 15.18 -5.76
CA VAL A 131 -12.07 15.55 -7.08
C VAL A 131 -12.08 14.36 -8.04
N ASN A 132 -11.01 13.55 -8.07
CA ASN A 132 -10.83 12.52 -9.10
C ASN A 132 -11.22 11.11 -8.63
N PHE A 133 -11.26 10.87 -7.33
CA PHE A 133 -11.57 9.60 -6.67
C PHE A 133 -12.65 9.80 -5.60
N SER A 134 -13.75 10.47 -5.97
CA SER A 134 -14.90 10.59 -5.07
C SER A 134 -15.47 9.20 -4.75
N PHE A 135 -15.89 8.97 -3.52
CA PHE A 135 -16.39 7.66 -3.07
C PHE A 135 -17.56 7.17 -3.95
N GLY A 136 -17.44 5.95 -4.49
CA GLY A 136 -18.41 5.36 -5.42
C GLY A 136 -18.34 5.88 -6.87
N SER A 137 -17.29 6.63 -7.22
CA SER A 137 -16.98 6.93 -8.63
C SER A 137 -16.22 5.78 -9.28
N SER A 138 -16.31 5.67 -10.62
CA SER A 138 -15.58 4.64 -11.38
C SER A 138 -14.08 4.64 -11.11
N ASN A 139 -13.48 5.84 -10.98
CA ASN A 139 -12.06 5.97 -10.70
C ASN A 139 -11.71 5.50 -9.29
N TYR A 140 -12.58 5.77 -8.31
CA TYR A 140 -12.38 5.28 -6.94
C TYR A 140 -12.46 3.75 -6.90
N ASP A 141 -13.47 3.18 -7.55
CA ASP A 141 -13.65 1.73 -7.61
C ASP A 141 -12.46 1.07 -8.36
N GLU A 142 -12.00 1.64 -9.48
CA GLU A 142 -10.81 1.17 -10.20
C GLU A 142 -9.54 1.21 -9.32
N LEU A 143 -9.31 2.32 -8.60
CA LEU A 143 -8.17 2.45 -7.70
C LEU A 143 -8.24 1.43 -6.56
N LYS A 144 -9.43 1.26 -5.98
CA LYS A 144 -9.70 0.32 -4.90
C LYS A 144 -9.45 -1.12 -5.32
N ASP A 145 -10.04 -1.54 -6.44
CA ASP A 145 -9.93 -2.91 -6.94
C ASP A 145 -8.47 -3.25 -7.27
N LYS A 146 -7.77 -2.36 -7.97
CA LYS A 146 -6.34 -2.57 -8.28
C LYS A 146 -5.47 -2.57 -7.02
N PHE A 147 -5.83 -1.81 -5.99
CA PHE A 147 -5.14 -1.88 -4.70
C PHE A 147 -5.38 -3.22 -4.02
N ILE A 148 -6.63 -3.71 -4.01
CA ILE A 148 -6.98 -5.02 -3.44
C ILE A 148 -6.19 -6.12 -4.15
N ASP A 149 -6.21 -6.18 -5.48
CA ASP A 149 -5.42 -7.15 -6.24
C ASP A 149 -3.94 -7.09 -5.84
N PHE A 150 -3.42 -5.88 -5.66
CA PHE A 150 -2.05 -5.66 -5.27
C PHE A 150 -1.72 -6.20 -3.86
N THR A 151 -2.67 -6.15 -2.92
CA THR A 151 -2.50 -6.81 -1.61
C THR A 151 -2.30 -8.32 -1.77
N TYR A 152 -3.00 -8.96 -2.72
CA TYR A 152 -2.86 -10.35 -3.12
C TYR A 152 -1.69 -10.64 -4.07
N ASN A 153 -0.80 -9.67 -4.29
CA ASN A 153 0.37 -9.76 -5.18
C ASN A 153 0.01 -9.97 -6.66
N GLN A 154 -1.10 -9.39 -7.07
CA GLN A 154 -1.59 -9.36 -8.44
C GLN A 154 -1.70 -7.90 -8.90
N PHE A 155 -1.34 -7.60 -10.13
CA PHE A 155 -1.67 -6.31 -10.73
C PHE A 155 -1.74 -6.41 -12.25
N ASP A 156 -2.54 -5.55 -12.83
CA ASP A 156 -2.61 -5.36 -14.28
C ASP A 156 -1.87 -4.08 -14.64
N THR A 157 -1.10 -4.11 -15.73
CA THR A 157 -0.44 -2.89 -16.22
C THR A 157 -1.35 -2.17 -17.20
N ILE A 158 -1.50 -0.86 -17.03
CA ILE A 158 -2.15 0.00 -18.03
C ILE A 158 -1.08 0.46 -19.03
N GLU A 159 -1.28 0.14 -20.30
CA GLU A 159 -0.50 0.71 -21.40
C GLU A 159 -1.29 1.85 -22.05
N ILE A 160 -0.63 2.99 -22.22
CA ILE A 160 -1.17 4.15 -22.92
C ILE A 160 -0.58 4.11 -24.33
N LEU A 161 -1.43 3.91 -25.34
CA LEU A 161 -1.05 3.95 -26.74
C LEU A 161 -1.57 5.24 -27.39
N GLU A 162 -0.72 5.86 -28.20
CA GLU A 162 -1.08 7.01 -29.03
C GLU A 162 -1.02 6.59 -30.49
N GLU A 163 -2.16 6.64 -31.18
CA GLU A 163 -2.26 6.42 -32.62
C GLU A 163 -3.06 7.57 -33.25
N ASP A 164 -2.49 8.26 -34.24
CA ASP A 164 -3.14 9.38 -34.94
C ASP A 164 -3.73 10.46 -34.00
N SER A 165 -3.00 10.79 -32.92
CA SER A 165 -3.43 11.75 -31.87
C SER A 165 -4.67 11.32 -31.07
N ILE A 166 -5.05 10.04 -31.16
CA ILE A 166 -6.05 9.41 -30.30
C ILE A 166 -5.31 8.57 -29.26
N PHE A 167 -5.62 8.80 -27.99
CA PHE A 167 -5.10 7.99 -26.89
C PHE A 167 -6.04 6.83 -26.60
N SER A 168 -5.47 5.64 -26.44
CA SER A 168 -6.17 4.45 -25.98
C SER A 168 -5.47 3.88 -24.74
N PHE A 169 -6.29 3.36 -23.82
CA PHE A 169 -5.84 2.79 -22.56
C PHE A 169 -6.14 1.29 -22.59
N ILE A 170 -5.09 0.47 -22.60
CA ILE A 170 -5.21 -0.98 -22.68
C ILE A 170 -4.74 -1.59 -21.38
N GLU A 171 -5.61 -2.33 -20.72
CA GLU A 171 -5.23 -3.21 -19.62
C GLU A 171 -4.56 -4.46 -20.20
N LYS A 172 -3.32 -4.72 -19.78
CA LYS A 172 -2.61 -5.96 -20.15
C LYS A 172 -2.83 -7.05 -19.12
N ASP A 173 -2.61 -8.29 -19.57
CA ASP A 173 -2.73 -9.52 -18.79
C ASP A 173 -2.19 -9.38 -17.36
N SER A 174 -2.92 -9.99 -16.43
CA SER A 174 -2.61 -9.92 -15.03
C SER A 174 -1.25 -10.51 -14.69
N VAL A 175 -0.42 -9.69 -14.04
CA VAL A 175 0.88 -10.08 -13.55
C VAL A 175 0.70 -10.69 -12.16
N LEU A 176 0.70 -12.02 -12.10
CA LEU A 176 0.83 -12.72 -10.82
C LEU A 176 2.30 -12.72 -10.40
N LEU A 177 2.61 -12.05 -9.28
CA LEU A 177 3.94 -12.08 -8.70
C LEU A 177 4.15 -13.44 -8.02
N SER A 178 4.63 -14.43 -8.80
CA SER A 178 4.56 -15.85 -8.42
C SER A 178 5.32 -16.21 -7.14
N SER A 179 4.71 -17.10 -6.35
CA SER A 179 5.27 -17.69 -5.13
C SER A 179 6.26 -18.84 -5.37
N LYS A 180 6.54 -19.25 -6.62
CA LYS A 180 7.50 -20.33 -6.92
C LYS A 180 8.96 -19.91 -6.67
N ASN A 181 9.22 -18.60 -6.64
CA ASN A 181 10.46 -18.01 -6.17
C ASN A 181 10.26 -17.53 -4.72
N LYS A 182 10.14 -18.46 -3.75
CA LYS A 182 9.99 -18.16 -2.31
C LYS A 182 11.24 -17.51 -1.66
N ASP A 183 11.86 -16.59 -2.37
CA ASP A 183 12.80 -15.63 -1.80
C ASP A 183 12.14 -14.25 -1.84
N THR A 184 11.70 -13.79 -0.67
CA THR A 184 12.05 -12.44 -0.19
C THR A 184 11.69 -11.21 -1.05
N PHE A 185 10.60 -11.18 -1.83
CA PHE A 185 10.29 -9.95 -2.60
C PHE A 185 9.07 -9.14 -2.13
N LEU A 186 8.08 -9.74 -1.47
CA LEU A 186 6.78 -9.07 -1.20
C LEU A 186 6.21 -9.37 0.18
N THR A 187 7.06 -9.59 1.18
CA THR A 187 6.63 -9.64 2.59
C THR A 187 6.71 -8.24 3.20
N PHE A 188 6.13 -7.99 4.37
CA PHE A 188 6.32 -6.73 5.13
C PHE A 188 7.79 -6.30 5.29
N LYS A 189 8.75 -7.23 5.15
CA LYS A 189 10.21 -7.00 5.06
C LYS A 189 10.69 -6.28 3.81
N TYR A 190 9.98 -6.39 2.71
CA TYR A 190 10.27 -5.75 1.43
C TYR A 190 9.13 -4.82 1.03
N LEU A 191 8.38 -4.31 2.01
CA LEU A 191 7.28 -3.39 1.78
C LEU A 191 7.69 -2.16 0.92
N PRO A 192 8.87 -1.54 1.10
CA PRO A 192 9.28 -0.44 0.23
C PRO A 192 9.41 -0.82 -1.24
N ASP A 193 9.91 -2.03 -1.54
CA ASP A 193 10.02 -2.54 -2.91
C ASP A 193 8.64 -2.90 -3.49
N LYS A 194 7.76 -3.47 -2.65
CA LYS A 194 6.36 -3.71 -3.00
C LYS A 194 5.69 -2.37 -3.38
N LEU A 195 5.76 -1.35 -2.53
CA LEU A 195 5.16 -0.04 -2.80
C LEU A 195 5.72 0.64 -4.06
N GLU A 196 6.98 0.40 -4.40
CA GLU A 196 7.53 0.87 -5.68
C GLU A 196 6.82 0.25 -6.88
N LEU A 197 6.54 -1.06 -6.85
CA LEU A 197 5.79 -1.72 -7.92
C LEU A 197 4.36 -1.17 -8.02
N LEU A 198 3.70 -0.94 -6.89
CA LEU A 198 2.38 -0.29 -6.85
C LEU A 198 2.43 1.10 -7.49
N ALA A 199 3.41 1.92 -7.11
CA ALA A 199 3.60 3.25 -7.68
C ALA A 199 3.75 3.16 -9.21
N LYS A 200 4.69 2.33 -9.67
CA LYS A 200 5.08 2.24 -11.07
C LYS A 200 4.00 1.67 -11.98
N TYR A 201 3.33 0.59 -11.55
CA TYR A 201 2.46 -0.18 -12.44
C TYR A 201 0.97 0.05 -12.22
N VAL A 202 0.58 0.65 -11.08
CA VAL A 202 -0.83 0.87 -10.75
C VAL A 202 -1.11 2.35 -10.58
N LEU A 203 -0.48 3.00 -9.60
CA LEU A 203 -0.87 4.36 -9.19
C LEU A 203 -0.55 5.42 -10.26
N LEU A 204 0.69 5.43 -10.76
CA LEU A 204 1.09 6.41 -11.79
C LEU A 204 0.31 6.24 -13.09
N PRO A 205 0.11 5.02 -13.63
CA PRO A 205 -0.71 4.85 -14.83
C PRO A 205 -2.17 5.31 -14.67
N ILE A 206 -2.79 5.10 -13.50
CA ILE A 206 -4.14 5.63 -13.22
C ILE A 206 -4.13 7.17 -13.24
N ILE A 207 -3.12 7.78 -12.60
CA ILE A 207 -2.97 9.25 -12.57
C ILE A 207 -2.74 9.81 -13.98
N ASP A 208 -1.88 9.17 -14.77
CA ASP A 208 -1.60 9.58 -16.15
C ASP A 208 -2.86 9.48 -17.02
N LYS A 209 -3.62 8.37 -16.90
CA LYS A 209 -4.92 8.18 -17.56
C LYS A 209 -5.89 9.31 -17.24
N ILE A 210 -6.15 9.57 -15.96
CA ILE A 210 -7.05 10.65 -15.52
C ILE A 210 -6.57 12.02 -16.01
N THR A 211 -5.26 12.26 -16.00
CA THR A 211 -4.66 13.52 -16.45
C THR A 211 -4.90 13.72 -17.95
N LEU A 212 -4.67 12.68 -18.76
CA LEU A 212 -4.89 12.72 -20.20
C LEU A 212 -6.38 12.86 -20.55
N GLU A 213 -7.25 12.09 -19.91
CA GLU A 213 -8.71 12.20 -20.09
C GLU A 213 -9.20 13.62 -19.79
N ASN A 214 -8.73 14.23 -18.69
CA ASN A 214 -9.06 15.61 -18.34
C ASN A 214 -8.51 16.64 -19.34
N LEU A 215 -7.37 16.39 -19.98
CA LEU A 215 -6.82 17.27 -21.02
C LEU A 215 -7.59 17.17 -22.32
N ILE A 216 -8.01 15.97 -22.72
CA ILE A 216 -8.83 15.73 -23.91
C ILE A 216 -10.19 16.40 -23.74
N ASN A 217 -10.88 16.13 -22.63
CA ASN A 217 -12.22 16.66 -22.35
C ASN A 217 -12.27 18.19 -22.16
N LYS A 218 -11.13 18.85 -21.88
CA LYS A 218 -11.06 20.32 -21.80
C LYS A 218 -10.88 21.00 -23.16
N ASN A 219 -10.51 20.25 -24.19
CA ASN A 219 -10.29 20.76 -25.55
C ASN A 219 -11.50 20.53 -26.47
N ASP A 220 -12.56 19.90 -25.98
CA ASP A 220 -13.89 19.78 -26.60
C ASP A 220 -14.87 20.84 -26.06
#